data_AF-A0A819L1Z7-F1
#
_entry.id   AF-A0A819L1Z7-F1
#
_cell.length_a   1.000
_cell.length_b   1.000
_cell.length_c   1.000
_cell.angle_alpha   90.00
_cell.angle_beta   90.00
_cell.angle_gamma   90.00
#
_symmetry.space_group_name_H-M   'P 1'
#
loop_
_entity.id
_entity.type
_entity.pdbx_description
1 polymer ?
#
loop_
_entity_poly.entity_id
_entity_poly.type
_entity_poly.pdbx_seq_one_letter_code
_entity_poly.pdbx_strand_id
1 'polypeptide(L)'
;MFLIILLIWSFIKGIVCDVEMNLTHPLLNPIVYDKSIRSALNHRDVTNVSFDLSLAQLTDIWRDPKLRWNPLDWDNVSLLPIKYDK
;
A
#
# COMPACT_ATOMS: atom_id res chain seq x y z
N MET A 1 10.84 -27.25 19.96
CA MET A 1 9.60 -26.95 19.22
C MET A 1 9.36 -25.44 19.07
N PHE A 2 9.35 -24.65 20.17
CA PHE A 2 9.14 -23.19 20.11
C PHE A 2 10.20 -22.40 19.31
N LEU A 3 11.49 -22.77 19.41
CA LEU A 3 12.57 -22.05 18.70
C LEU A 3 12.45 -22.14 17.17
N ILE A 4 12.02 -23.30 16.66
CA ILE A 4 11.84 -23.54 15.22
C ILE A 4 10.67 -22.72 14.70
N ILE A 5 9.58 -22.62 15.46
CA ILE A 5 8.41 -21.78 15.11
C ILE A 5 8.80 -20.30 15.05
N LEU A 6 9.61 -19.81 15.99
CA LEU A 6 10.10 -18.43 15.97
C LEU A 6 11.01 -18.14 14.76
N LEU A 7 11.87 -19.09 14.40
CA LEU A 7 12.74 -18.96 13.23
C LEU A 7 11.93 -18.95 11.92
N ILE A 8 10.94 -19.83 11.80
CA ILE A 8 10.03 -19.85 10.64
C ILE A 8 9.26 -18.53 10.56
N TRP A 9 8.76 -18.00 11.68
CA TRP A 9 8.05 -16.72 11.70
C TRP A 9 8.93 -15.55 11.30
N SER A 10 10.20 -15.53 11.75
CA SER A 10 11.17 -14.52 11.35
C SER A 10 11.49 -14.59 9.85
N PHE A 11 11.59 -15.80 9.31
CA PHE A 11 11.91 -16.01 7.90
C PHE A 11 10.76 -15.57 6.99
N ILE A 12 9.52 -15.94 7.33
CA ILE A 12 8.31 -15.50 6.60
C ILE A 12 8.18 -13.98 6.63
N LYS A 13 8.42 -13.33 7.79
CA LYS A 13 8.44 -11.87 7.88
C LYS A 13 9.48 -11.23 6.96
N GLY A 14 10.68 -11.81 6.89
CA GLY A 14 11.76 -11.32 6.02
C GLY A 14 11.36 -11.34 4.54
N ILE A 15 10.74 -12.43 4.09
CA ILE A 15 10.27 -12.57 2.70
C ILE A 15 9.19 -11.54 2.38
N VAL A 16 8.19 -11.36 3.25
CA VAL A 16 7.11 -10.38 3.03
C VAL A 16 7.65 -8.96 2.96
N CYS A 17 8.56 -8.59 3.87
CA CYS A 17 9.17 -7.26 3.87
C CYS A 17 9.95 -6.95 2.59
N ASP A 18 10.63 -7.94 2.01
CA ASP A 18 11.42 -7.76 0.78
C ASP A 18 10.51 -7.45 -0.43
N VAL A 19 9.44 -8.22 -0.59
CA VAL A 19 8.47 -8.01 -1.68
C VAL A 19 7.74 -6.67 -1.52
N GLU A 20 7.28 -6.34 -0.31
CA GLU A 20 6.64 -5.05 -0.03
C GLU A 20 7.60 -3.87 -0.25
N MET A 21 8.86 -4.00 0.16
CA MET A 21 9.87 -2.95 -0.03
C MET A 21 10.20 -2.74 -1.52
N ASN A 22 10.26 -3.83 -2.28
CA ASN A 22 10.49 -3.80 -3.72
C ASN A 22 9.34 -3.10 -4.47
N LEU A 23 8.09 -3.29 -4.04
CA LEU A 23 6.91 -2.65 -4.64
C LEU A 23 6.69 -1.21 -4.14
N THR A 24 6.93 -0.93 -2.85
CA THR A 24 6.73 0.42 -2.29
C THR A 24 7.71 1.44 -2.86
N HIS A 25 8.97 1.06 -3.05
CA HIS A 25 10.01 1.98 -3.53
C HIS A 25 9.69 2.66 -4.88
N PRO A 26 9.28 1.94 -5.95
CA PRO A 26 8.91 2.57 -7.22
C PRO A 26 7.59 3.36 -7.15
N LEU A 27 6.63 2.91 -6.35
CA LEU A 27 5.32 3.56 -6.23
C LEU A 27 5.35 4.86 -5.40
N LEU A 28 6.15 4.89 -4.33
CA LEU A 28 6.23 6.01 -3.39
C LEU A 28 7.50 6.83 -3.55
N ASN A 29 8.20 6.70 -4.68
CA ASN A 29 9.36 7.53 -4.97
C ASN A 29 8.92 9.01 -5.02
N PRO A 30 9.54 9.92 -4.24
CA PRO A 30 9.12 11.33 -4.20
C PRO A 30 9.26 12.07 -5.54
N ILE A 31 10.07 11.54 -6.48
CA ILE A 31 10.18 12.07 -7.84
C ILE A 31 8.91 11.77 -8.66
N VAL A 32 8.26 10.64 -8.38
CA VAL A 32 7.13 10.10 -9.16
C VAL A 32 5.79 10.36 -8.46
N TYR A 33 5.75 10.21 -7.14
CA TYR A 33 4.56 10.34 -6.32
C TYR A 33 4.70 11.50 -5.34
N ASP A 34 3.95 12.56 -5.62
CA ASP A 34 3.79 13.69 -4.73
C ASP A 34 2.44 13.60 -4.03
N LYS A 35 2.46 13.35 -2.71
CA LYS A 35 1.27 13.22 -1.87
C LYS A 35 0.50 14.54 -1.68
N SER A 36 1.12 15.68 -1.96
CA SER A 36 0.44 16.99 -1.90
C SER A 36 -0.47 17.23 -3.11
N ILE A 37 -0.27 16.46 -4.19
CA ILE A 37 -1.03 16.57 -5.42
C ILE A 37 -2.25 15.64 -5.36
N ARG A 38 -3.41 16.15 -5.78
CA ARG A 38 -4.63 15.35 -5.85
C ARG A 38 -4.41 14.08 -6.67
N SER A 39 -4.98 13.01 -6.16
CA SER A 39 -5.03 11.72 -6.81
C SER A 39 -5.99 11.71 -8.01
N ALA A 40 -5.45 12.10 -9.15
CA ALA A 40 -6.14 12.11 -10.44
C ALA A 40 -5.12 11.97 -11.57
N LEU A 41 -5.55 11.38 -12.70
CA LEU A 41 -4.75 11.37 -13.93
C LEU A 41 -4.92 12.70 -14.67
N ASN A 42 -6.14 13.24 -14.69
CA ASN A 42 -6.43 14.55 -15.27
C ASN A 42 -6.98 15.52 -14.23
N HIS A 43 -6.76 16.82 -14.47
CA HIS A 43 -7.27 17.90 -13.62
C HIS A 43 -8.80 17.99 -13.58
N ARG A 44 -9.50 17.37 -14.54
CA ARG A 44 -10.97 17.35 -14.63
C ARG A 44 -11.61 16.16 -13.92
N ASP A 45 -10.81 15.15 -13.58
CA ASP A 45 -11.32 13.93 -12.96
C ASP A 45 -11.73 14.24 -11.51
N VAL A 46 -12.91 13.75 -11.14
CA VAL A 46 -13.46 13.88 -9.79
C VAL A 46 -12.99 12.69 -8.95
N THR A 47 -12.41 12.97 -7.79
CA THR A 47 -12.02 11.95 -6.81
C THR A 47 -13.20 11.70 -5.87
N ASN A 48 -13.81 10.53 -5.96
CA ASN A 48 -14.89 10.13 -5.05
C ASN A 48 -14.29 9.61 -3.74
N VAL A 49 -14.65 10.24 -2.63
CA VAL A 49 -14.22 9.84 -1.29
C VAL A 49 -15.46 9.40 -0.53
N SER A 50 -15.44 8.15 -0.03
CA SER A 50 -16.51 7.60 0.81
C SER A 50 -16.00 7.47 2.23
N PHE A 51 -16.80 7.95 3.17
CA PHE A 51 -16.49 7.97 4.59
C PHE A 51 -17.49 7.07 5.31
N ASP A 52 -16.98 6.10 6.05
CA ASP A 52 -17.79 5.25 6.92
C ASP A 52 -17.42 5.51 8.38
N LEU A 53 -18.45 5.79 9.18
CA LEU A 53 -18.32 6.04 10.61
C LEU A 53 -18.73 4.79 11.37
N SER A 54 -17.79 4.23 12.13
CA SER A 54 -18.09 3.23 13.16
C SER A 54 -17.78 3.82 14.54
N LEU A 55 -18.50 3.39 15.57
CA LEU A 55 -18.39 3.93 16.94
C LEU A 55 -16.95 3.90 17.50
N ALA A 56 -16.08 3.06 16.94
CA ALA A 56 -14.68 2.91 17.34
C ALA A 56 -13.66 3.39 16.30
N GLN A 57 -14.07 3.65 15.04
CA GLN A 57 -13.14 3.93 13.94
C GLN A 57 -13.80 4.69 12.79
N LEU A 58 -13.13 5.75 12.33
CA LEU A 58 -13.41 6.39 11.04
C LEU A 58 -12.61 5.65 9.96
N THR A 59 -13.29 5.22 8.88
CA THR A 59 -12.65 4.58 7.74
C THR A 59 -12.90 5.39 6.48
N ASP A 60 -11.82 5.74 5.79
CA ASP A 60 -11.86 6.50 4.55
C ASP A 60 -11.48 5.56 3.41
N ILE A 61 -12.35 5.46 2.40
CA ILE A 61 -12.14 4.62 1.24
C ILE A 61 -12.11 5.50 -0.01
N TRP A 62 -10.95 5.58 -0.64
CA TRP A 62 -10.73 6.28 -1.90
C TRP A 62 -9.72 5.53 -2.76
N ARG A 63 -9.73 5.80 -4.07
CA ARG A 63 -8.89 5.08 -5.05
C ARG A 63 -7.87 6.02 -5.67
N ASP A 64 -6.60 5.65 -5.56
CA ASP A 64 -5.49 6.34 -6.22
C ASP A 64 -5.13 5.69 -7.56
N PRO A 65 -5.22 6.38 -8.71
CA PRO A 65 -4.83 5.81 -10.00
C PRO A 65 -3.32 5.74 -10.23
N LYS A 66 -2.50 6.52 -9.52
CA LYS A 66 -1.03 6.50 -9.61
C LYS A 66 -0.43 5.34 -8.81
N LEU A 67 -1.09 4.88 -7.76
CA LEU A 67 -0.69 3.72 -6.96
C LEU A 67 -1.20 2.37 -7.51
N ARG A 68 -1.29 2.23 -8.84
CA ARG A 68 -1.72 0.97 -9.48
C ARG A 68 -0.50 0.16 -9.87
N TRP A 69 -0.55 -1.15 -9.62
CA TRP A 69 0.41 -2.12 -10.13
C TRP A 69 -0.32 -3.38 -10.60
N ASN A 70 0.38 -4.19 -11.38
CA ASN A 70 -0.09 -5.51 -11.78
C ASN A 70 0.45 -6.55 -10.78
N PRO A 71 -0.41 -7.28 -10.04
CA PRO A 71 0.05 -8.26 -9.03
C PRO A 71 0.98 -9.33 -9.60
N LEU A 72 0.81 -9.73 -10.87
CA LEU A 72 1.63 -10.76 -11.50
C LEU A 72 3.11 -10.36 -11.61
N ASP A 73 3.40 -9.06 -11.64
CA ASP A 73 4.77 -8.54 -11.72
C ASP A 73 5.45 -8.51 -10.34
N TRP A 74 4.69 -8.72 -9.25
CA TRP A 74 5.11 -8.53 -7.86
C TRP A 74 4.65 -9.67 -6.95
N ASP A 75 4.96 -10.92 -7.32
CA ASP A 75 4.67 -12.14 -6.55
C ASP A 75 3.18 -12.26 -6.11
N ASN A 76 2.28 -11.82 -6.98
CA ASN A 76 0.83 -11.82 -6.76
C ASN A 76 0.37 -11.00 -5.53
N VAL A 77 1.13 -9.96 -5.17
CA VAL A 77 0.73 -9.01 -4.12
C VAL A 77 -0.47 -8.20 -4.57
N SER A 78 -1.59 -8.40 -3.87
CA SER A 78 -2.87 -7.74 -4.14
C SER A 78 -3.17 -6.57 -3.18
N LEU A 79 -2.51 -6.55 -2.02
CA LEU A 79 -2.70 -5.55 -0.98
C LEU A 79 -1.34 -5.11 -0.46
N LEU A 80 -1.15 -3.80 -0.37
CA LEU A 80 0.08 -3.20 0.14
C LEU A 80 -0.29 -2.20 1.25
N PRO A 81 0.00 -2.52 2.52
CA PRO A 81 -0.28 -1.60 3.62
C PRO A 81 0.74 -0.45 3.62
N ILE A 82 0.26 0.77 3.38
CA ILE A 82 1.08 1.99 3.42
C ILE A 82 0.66 2.80 4.64
N LYS A 83 1.64 3.32 5.38
CA LYS A 83 1.35 4.26 6.48
C LYS A 83 1.00 5.63 5.90
N TYR A 84 -0.01 6.27 6.48
CA TYR A 84 -0.51 7.57 6.03
C TYR A 84 0.54 8.70 6.01
N ASP A 85 1.59 8.60 6.82
CA ASP A 85 2.65 9.61 6.92
C ASP A 85 3.65 9.61 5.76
N LYS A 86 3.72 8.51 4.98
CA LYS A 86 4.68 8.35 3.88
C LYS A 86 4.28 9.15 2.65
#